data_AF-A0A2M6Y7C6-F1
#
_entry.id   AF-A0A2M6Y7C6-F1
#
_cell.length_a   1.000
_cell.length_b   1.000
_cell.length_c   1.000
_cell.angle_alpha   90.00
_cell.angle_beta   90.00
_cell.angle_gamma   90.00
#
_symmetry.space_group_name_H-M   'P 1'
#
loop_
_entity.id
_entity.type
_entity.pdbx_description
1 polymer ?
#
loop_
_entity_poly.entity_id
_entity_poly.type
_entity_poly.pdbx_seq_one_letter_code
_entity_poly.pdbx_strand_id
1 'polypeptide(L)'
;MSVSSHLTPDPERRLRLIHSNVYDSLKWTDGKLAALALLAVLEMPAIALTVPGGPFVRAALLALCLTALVGVLACSPFMETLKRVPVLDPRGYKHQPGDSLVSESDIALYSQVELVAFLDRYLGGGITATPYYEDMVGQIVIGARVALRKRRLFGAACALAVLAQLCLAAGLAVTP
;
A
#
# COMPACT_ATOMS: atom_id res chain seq x y z
N MET A 1 -11.34 39.56 -24.81
CA MET A 1 -11.00 38.15 -25.15
C MET A 1 -11.63 37.26 -24.10
N SER A 2 -12.67 36.51 -24.48
CA SER A 2 -13.41 35.60 -23.60
C SER A 2 -12.60 34.31 -23.48
N VAL A 3 -11.98 34.11 -22.32
CA VAL A 3 -11.32 32.84 -21.99
C VAL A 3 -12.45 31.84 -21.74
N SER A 4 -12.56 30.88 -22.65
CA SER A 4 -13.49 29.76 -22.62
C SER A 4 -13.53 29.08 -21.24
N SER A 5 -14.65 29.21 -20.54
CA SER A 5 -15.02 28.50 -19.30
C SER A 5 -15.23 26.99 -19.49
N HIS A 6 -14.98 26.47 -20.69
CA HIS A 6 -15.20 25.08 -21.07
C HIS A 6 -13.98 24.16 -20.86
N LEU A 7 -12.87 24.71 -20.35
CA LEU A 7 -11.60 24.00 -20.10
C LEU A 7 -11.14 24.07 -18.63
N THR A 8 -11.97 24.54 -17.70
CA THR A 8 -11.73 24.28 -16.28
C THR A 8 -12.08 22.82 -16.04
N PRO A 9 -11.09 21.95 -15.78
CA PRO A 9 -11.36 20.54 -15.54
C PRO A 9 -12.28 20.43 -14.34
N ASP A 10 -13.43 19.82 -14.57
CA ASP A 10 -14.43 19.51 -13.56
C ASP A 10 -13.72 18.95 -12.30
N PRO A 11 -13.80 19.64 -11.14
CA PRO A 11 -13.09 19.24 -9.91
C PRO A 11 -13.47 17.81 -9.53
N GLU A 12 -14.71 17.43 -9.79
CA GLU A 12 -15.20 16.09 -9.55
C GLU A 12 -14.46 15.05 -10.40
N ARG A 13 -14.27 15.30 -11.69
CA ARG A 13 -13.52 14.41 -12.59
C ARG A 13 -12.08 14.21 -12.11
N ARG A 14 -11.42 15.26 -11.61
CA ARG A 14 -10.06 15.18 -11.08
C ARG A 14 -10.00 14.40 -9.77
N LEU A 15 -10.94 14.63 -8.85
CA LEU A 15 -11.05 13.85 -7.60
C LEU A 15 -11.33 12.37 -7.88
N ARG A 16 -12.22 12.07 -8.82
CA ARG A 16 -12.49 10.69 -9.28
C ARG A 16 -11.24 10.01 -9.81
N LEU A 17 -10.41 10.73 -10.57
CA LEU A 17 -9.15 10.19 -11.12
C LEU A 17 -8.14 9.88 -10.01
N ILE A 18 -7.98 10.77 -9.04
CA ILE A 18 -7.09 10.53 -7.89
C ILE A 18 -7.60 9.32 -7.09
N HIS A 19 -8.91 9.29 -6.82
CA HIS A 19 -9.55 8.17 -6.12
C HIS A 19 -9.36 6.84 -6.85
N SER A 20 -9.58 6.79 -8.17
CA SER A 20 -9.38 5.56 -8.95
C SER A 20 -7.92 5.10 -8.93
N ASN A 21 -6.97 6.03 -9.05
CA ASN A 21 -5.55 5.67 -9.02
C ASN A 21 -5.12 5.04 -7.69
N VAL A 22 -5.58 5.60 -6.56
CA VAL A 22 -5.33 5.04 -5.23
C VAL A 22 -5.96 3.64 -5.10
N TYR A 23 -7.19 3.49 -5.59
CA TYR A 23 -7.89 2.21 -5.51
C TYR A 23 -7.26 1.13 -6.40
N ASP A 24 -6.81 1.49 -7.61
CA ASP A 24 -6.15 0.58 -8.53
C ASP A 24 -4.78 0.12 -8.01
N SER A 25 -4.01 1.03 -7.41
CA SER A 25 -2.73 0.68 -6.77
C SER A 25 -2.91 -0.20 -5.53
N LEU A 26 -3.97 0.04 -4.73
CA LEU A 26 -4.35 -0.86 -3.64
C LEU A 26 -4.69 -2.26 -4.15
N LYS A 27 -5.55 -2.38 -5.17
CA LYS A 27 -5.90 -3.67 -5.81
C LYS A 27 -4.67 -4.39 -6.35
N TRP A 28 -3.77 -3.66 -7.00
CA TRP A 28 -2.53 -4.22 -7.53
C TRP A 28 -1.62 -4.75 -6.41
N THR A 29 -1.53 -4.03 -5.29
CA THR A 29 -0.76 -4.44 -4.12
C THR A 29 -1.37 -5.68 -3.46
N ASP A 30 -2.70 -5.75 -3.36
CA ASP A 30 -3.41 -6.94 -2.88
C ASP A 30 -3.17 -8.17 -3.77
N GLY A 31 -3.21 -7.99 -5.09
CA GLY A 31 -2.88 -9.05 -6.05
C GLY A 31 -1.47 -9.59 -5.85
N LYS A 32 -0.49 -8.72 -5.63
CA LYS A 32 0.90 -9.12 -5.37
C LYS A 32 1.07 -9.85 -4.04
N LEU A 33 0.43 -9.36 -2.98
CA LEU A 33 0.45 -10.01 -1.67
C LEU A 33 -0.20 -11.39 -1.71
N ALA A 34 -1.34 -11.52 -2.39
CA ALA A 34 -2.03 -12.80 -2.56
C ALA A 34 -1.17 -13.80 -3.36
N ALA A 35 -0.55 -13.34 -4.46
CA ALA A 35 0.36 -14.18 -5.25
C ALA A 35 1.56 -14.66 -4.43
N LEU A 36 2.16 -13.77 -3.64
CA LEU A 36 3.31 -14.08 -2.80
C LEU A 36 2.94 -15.03 -1.65
N ALA A 37 1.78 -14.86 -1.04
CA ALA A 37 1.27 -15.78 -0.03
C ALA A 37 0.99 -17.17 -0.60
N LEU A 38 0.38 -17.24 -1.79
CA LEU A 38 0.12 -18.49 -2.49
C LEU A 38 1.43 -19.21 -2.84
N LEU A 39 2.42 -18.47 -3.36
CA LEU A 39 3.74 -19.01 -3.67
C LEU A 39 4.42 -19.57 -2.40
N ALA A 40 4.39 -18.84 -1.29
CA ALA A 40 4.94 -19.32 -0.03
C ALA A 40 4.26 -20.61 0.46
N VAL A 41 2.93 -20.72 0.31
CA VAL A 41 2.16 -21.91 0.66
C VAL A 41 2.50 -23.10 -0.23
N LEU A 42 2.74 -22.89 -1.53
CA LEU A 42 3.12 -23.95 -2.45
C LEU A 42 4.57 -24.41 -2.28
N GLU A 43 5.48 -23.52 -1.89
CA GLU A 43 6.89 -23.86 -1.65
C GLU A 43 7.08 -24.73 -0.40
N MET A 44 6.30 -24.50 0.65
CA MET A 44 6.40 -25.26 1.91
C MET A 44 6.35 -26.79 1.74
N PRO A 45 5.34 -27.40 1.07
CA PRO A 45 5.32 -28.86 0.86
C PRO A 45 6.41 -29.32 -0.10
N ALA A 46 6.77 -28.53 -1.11
CA ALA A 46 7.85 -28.87 -2.04
C ALA A 46 9.19 -29.02 -1.30
N ILE A 47 9.51 -28.07 -0.41
CA ILE A 47 10.71 -28.11 0.44
C ILE A 47 10.67 -29.31 1.38
N ALA A 48 9.53 -29.55 2.02
CA ALA A 48 9.37 -30.65 2.96
C ALA A 48 9.55 -32.04 2.33
N LEU A 49 9.24 -32.18 1.03
CA LEU A 49 9.39 -33.43 0.27
C LEU A 49 10.77 -33.61 -0.38
N THR A 50 11.44 -32.51 -0.75
CA THR A 50 12.67 -32.56 -1.58
C THR A 50 13.96 -32.40 -0.79
N VAL A 51 13.95 -31.69 0.34
CA VAL A 51 15.17 -31.36 1.08
C VAL A 51 15.23 -32.19 2.37
N PRO A 52 16.31 -32.95 2.62
CA PRO A 52 16.47 -33.67 3.87
C PRO A 52 16.43 -32.69 5.05
N GLY A 53 15.77 -33.10 6.14
CA GLY A 53 15.54 -32.25 7.29
C GLY A 53 16.84 -31.64 7.86
N GLY A 54 16.77 -30.40 8.31
CA GLY A 54 17.91 -29.69 8.89
C GLY A 54 17.49 -28.36 9.54
N PRO A 55 18.38 -27.72 10.34
CA PRO A 55 18.08 -26.46 10.99
C PRO A 55 17.78 -25.34 9.97
N PHE A 56 18.51 -25.31 8.85
CA PHE A 56 18.29 -24.35 7.76
C PHE A 56 16.94 -24.54 7.05
N VAL A 57 16.53 -25.79 6.82
CA VAL A 57 15.23 -26.13 6.24
C VAL A 57 14.09 -25.69 7.18
N ARG A 58 14.22 -25.93 8.48
CA ARG A 58 13.24 -25.47 9.49
C ARG A 58 13.14 -23.94 9.52
N ALA A 59 14.27 -23.23 9.45
CA ALA A 59 14.30 -21.78 9.39
C ALA A 59 13.61 -21.24 8.13
N ALA A 60 13.86 -21.86 6.97
CA ALA A 60 13.20 -21.52 5.71
C ALA A 60 11.67 -21.74 5.78
N LEU A 61 11.22 -22.88 6.29
CA LEU A 61 9.80 -23.17 6.47
C LEU A 61 9.12 -22.18 7.43
N LEU A 62 9.79 -21.80 8.52
CA LEU A 62 9.30 -20.78 9.44
C LEU A 62 9.16 -19.43 8.73
N ALA A 63 10.17 -19.02 7.97
CA ALA A 63 10.14 -17.77 7.21
C ALA A 63 9.02 -17.76 6.15
N LEU A 64 8.79 -18.87 5.44
CA LEU A 64 7.66 -19.01 4.51
C LEU A 64 6.30 -18.98 5.23
N CYS A 65 6.20 -19.61 6.40
CA CYS A 65 4.99 -19.57 7.22
C CYS A 65 4.67 -18.13 7.67
N LEU A 66 5.68 -17.38 8.14
CA LEU A 66 5.52 -15.96 8.47
C LEU A 66 5.13 -15.14 7.24
N THR A 67 5.71 -15.44 6.09
CA THR A 67 5.39 -14.78 4.82
C THR A 67 3.92 -14.98 4.45
N ALA A 68 3.42 -16.21 4.54
CA ALA A 68 2.00 -16.53 4.31
C ALA A 68 1.08 -15.85 5.33
N LEU A 69 1.46 -15.84 6.62
CA LEU A 69 0.71 -15.17 7.67
C LEU A 69 0.61 -13.66 7.42
N VAL A 70 1.71 -13.00 7.06
CA VAL A 70 1.73 -11.59 6.69
C VAL A 70 0.84 -11.32 5.48
N GLY A 71 0.86 -12.19 4.48
CA GLY A 71 -0.04 -12.11 3.32
C GLY A 71 -1.52 -12.18 3.70
N VAL A 72 -1.91 -13.15 4.53
CA VAL A 72 -3.29 -13.29 5.02
C VAL A 72 -3.72 -12.09 5.86
N LEU A 73 -2.84 -11.61 6.75
CA LEU A 73 -3.11 -10.42 7.56
C LEU A 73 -3.25 -9.16 6.70
N ALA A 74 -2.46 -9.03 5.63
CA ALA A 74 -2.53 -7.87 4.74
C ALA A 74 -3.83 -7.84 3.91
N CYS A 75 -4.37 -9.01 3.55
CA CYS A 75 -5.66 -9.14 2.88
C CYS A 75 -6.87 -9.09 3.84
N SER A 76 -6.63 -9.02 5.15
CA SER A 76 -7.70 -9.04 6.14
C SER A 76 -8.51 -7.73 6.14
N PRO A 77 -9.85 -7.78 6.16
CA PRO A 77 -10.70 -6.59 6.23
C PRO A 77 -10.52 -5.80 7.53
N PHE A 78 -9.92 -6.41 8.55
CA PHE A 78 -9.60 -5.72 9.81
C PHE A 78 -8.50 -4.66 9.66
N MET A 79 -7.69 -4.72 8.61
CA MET A 79 -6.68 -3.69 8.33
C MET A 79 -7.29 -2.35 7.90
N GLU A 80 -8.52 -2.37 7.39
CA GLU A 80 -9.27 -1.18 6.97
C GLU A 80 -9.96 -0.48 8.15
N THR A 81 -10.34 -1.23 9.20
CA THR A 81 -11.06 -0.73 10.38
C THR A 81 -10.16 -0.29 11.53
N LEU A 82 -8.83 -0.47 11.40
CA LEU A 82 -7.84 -0.12 12.42
C LEU A 82 -7.69 1.40 12.56
N LYS A 83 -8.58 1.97 13.39
CA LYS A 83 -8.61 3.26 14.15
C LYS A 83 -7.74 4.39 13.60
N ARG A 84 -8.34 5.59 13.43
CA ARG A 84 -7.72 6.89 13.03
C ARG A 84 -6.22 6.75 12.79
N VAL A 85 -5.86 6.43 11.55
CA VAL A 85 -4.47 6.21 11.16
C VAL A 85 -3.68 7.44 11.60
N PRO A 86 -2.72 7.31 12.53
CA PRO A 86 -1.90 8.44 12.92
C PRO A 86 -1.22 8.95 11.66
N VAL A 87 -1.20 10.28 11.50
CA VAL A 87 -0.47 10.93 10.41
C VAL A 87 0.94 10.35 10.42
N LEU A 88 1.37 9.83 9.27
CA LEU A 88 2.62 9.09 9.18
C LEU A 88 3.84 9.93 9.60
N ASP A 89 3.70 11.25 9.56
CA ASP A 89 4.62 12.19 10.17
C ASP A 89 3.84 13.36 10.84
N PRO A 90 3.80 13.47 12.18
CA PRO A 90 3.16 14.60 12.87
C PRO A 90 4.00 15.89 12.78
N ARG A 91 5.21 15.82 12.22
CA ARG A 91 6.03 17.01 11.95
C ARG A 91 5.43 17.72 10.75
N GLY A 92 4.60 18.74 11.01
CA GLY A 92 3.87 19.52 10.01
C GLY A 92 4.63 19.68 8.69
N TYR A 93 4.32 18.80 7.74
CA TYR A 93 4.98 18.76 6.45
C TYR A 93 4.49 19.98 5.68
N LYS A 94 5.35 21.00 5.58
CA LYS A 94 5.16 22.05 4.59
C LYS A 94 5.25 21.40 3.22
N HIS A 95 4.19 21.54 2.43
CA HIS A 95 4.11 21.11 1.03
C HIS A 95 5.47 21.29 0.32
N GLN A 96 6.09 20.19 -0.10
CA GLN A 96 7.35 20.26 -0.81
C GLN A 96 7.08 20.46 -2.31
N PRO A 97 7.85 21.30 -3.02
CA PRO A 97 7.65 21.58 -4.44
C PRO A 97 7.90 20.38 -5.38
N GLY A 98 7.99 19.16 -4.86
CA GLY A 98 8.04 17.90 -5.61
C GLY A 98 6.95 16.90 -5.24
N ASP A 99 6.06 17.21 -4.29
CA ASP A 99 4.98 16.31 -3.88
C ASP A 99 3.98 16.16 -5.03
N SER A 100 3.75 14.92 -5.46
CA SER A 100 2.81 14.61 -6.51
C SER A 100 1.48 14.18 -5.93
N LEU A 101 0.40 14.89 -6.28
CA LEU A 101 -0.99 14.47 -5.99
C LEU A 101 -1.40 13.16 -6.67
N VAL A 102 -0.51 12.56 -7.46
CA VAL A 102 -0.71 11.26 -8.08
C VAL A 102 -0.11 10.14 -7.22
N SER A 103 0.86 10.45 -6.36
CA SER A 103 1.54 9.44 -5.54
C SER A 103 0.82 9.19 -4.23
N GLU A 104 0.44 7.94 -3.97
CA GLU A 104 -0.18 7.53 -2.71
C GLU A 104 0.72 7.78 -1.49
N SER A 105 2.05 7.73 -1.69
CA SER A 105 3.02 8.01 -0.64
C SER A 105 2.86 9.42 -0.10
N ASP A 106 2.62 10.36 -1.00
CA ASP A 106 2.61 11.78 -0.70
C ASP A 106 1.25 12.13 -0.12
N ILE A 107 0.16 11.63 -0.72
CA ILE A 107 -1.21 11.78 -0.22
C ILE A 107 -1.36 11.26 1.21
N ALA A 108 -0.73 10.13 1.55
CA ALA A 108 -0.83 9.52 2.88
C ALA A 108 -0.25 10.39 4.01
N LEU A 109 0.63 11.35 3.68
CA LEU A 109 1.26 12.27 4.64
C LEU A 109 0.34 13.42 5.03
N TYR A 110 -0.59 13.82 4.18
CA TYR A 110 -1.51 14.91 4.46
C TYR A 110 -2.60 14.50 5.46
N SER A 111 -2.99 15.42 6.33
CA SER A 111 -4.28 15.32 7.03
C SER A 111 -5.43 15.58 6.06
N GLN A 112 -6.63 15.11 6.39
CA GLN A 112 -7.81 15.37 5.55
C GLN A 112 -8.04 16.88 5.35
N VAL A 113 -7.88 17.67 6.41
CA VAL A 113 -8.07 19.13 6.37
C VAL A 113 -7.02 19.80 5.47
N GLU A 114 -5.75 19.39 5.57
CA GLU A 114 -4.69 19.94 4.71
C GLU A 114 -4.89 19.55 3.24
N LEU A 115 -5.27 18.30 2.97
CA LEU A 115 -5.51 17.86 1.61
C LEU A 115 -6.74 18.54 1.00
N VAL A 116 -7.82 18.73 1.77
CA VAL A 116 -8.99 19.51 1.36
C VAL A 116 -8.59 20.94 1.02
N ALA A 117 -7.87 21.63 1.92
CA ALA A 117 -7.43 23.01 1.68
C ALA A 117 -6.48 23.13 0.47
N PHE A 118 -5.60 22.15 0.29
CA PHE A 118 -4.68 22.11 -0.84
C PHE A 118 -5.40 21.86 -2.16
N LEU A 119 -6.31 20.87 -2.20
CA LEU A 119 -7.08 20.55 -3.39
C LEU A 119 -8.06 21.68 -3.74
N ASP A 120 -8.66 22.34 -2.74
CA ASP A 120 -9.55 23.49 -2.97
C ASP A 120 -8.79 24.61 -3.67
N ARG A 121 -7.56 24.91 -3.24
CA ARG A 121 -6.68 25.86 -3.93
C ARG A 121 -6.22 25.38 -5.32
N TYR A 122 -5.94 24.09 -5.48
CA TYR A 122 -5.43 23.51 -6.74
C TYR A 122 -6.51 23.36 -7.83
N LEU A 123 -7.76 23.11 -7.43
CA LEU A 123 -8.90 22.92 -8.33
C LEU A 123 -9.64 24.23 -8.64
N GLY A 124 -9.24 25.35 -8.04
CA GLY A 124 -9.84 26.67 -8.29
C GLY A 124 -11.06 26.97 -7.40
N GLY A 125 -11.20 26.28 -6.27
CA GLY A 125 -12.28 26.42 -5.29
C GLY A 125 -13.44 25.43 -5.49
N GLY A 126 -14.28 25.30 -4.47
CA GLY A 126 -15.55 24.57 -4.53
C GLY A 126 -15.55 23.18 -3.88
N ILE A 127 -14.42 22.73 -3.34
CA ILE A 127 -14.35 21.45 -2.61
C ILE A 127 -14.99 21.60 -1.24
N THR A 128 -14.67 22.68 -0.52
CA THR A 128 -15.28 22.99 0.78
C THR A 128 -16.73 23.51 0.65
N ALA A 129 -17.21 23.70 -0.58
CA ALA A 129 -18.56 24.18 -0.82
C ALA A 129 -19.60 23.05 -0.71
N THR A 130 -19.20 21.78 -0.83
CA THR A 130 -20.12 20.65 -0.66
C THR A 130 -19.52 19.57 0.24
N PRO A 131 -20.30 19.02 1.19
CA PRO A 131 -19.83 17.94 2.06
C PRO A 131 -19.50 16.66 1.28
N TYR A 132 -20.04 16.52 0.06
CA TYR A 132 -19.75 15.40 -0.84
C TYR A 132 -18.26 15.34 -1.23
N TYR A 133 -17.66 16.47 -1.64
CA TYR A 133 -16.25 16.47 -2.03
C TYR A 133 -15.32 16.29 -0.84
N GLU A 134 -15.69 16.79 0.34
CA GLU A 134 -14.94 16.56 1.58
C GLU A 134 -14.88 15.07 1.98
N ASP A 135 -15.99 14.35 1.82
CA ASP A 135 -16.03 12.90 2.06
C ASP A 135 -15.17 12.14 1.06
N MET A 136 -15.25 12.52 -0.23
CA MET A 136 -14.43 11.92 -1.28
C MET A 136 -12.92 12.09 -1.02
N VAL A 137 -12.50 13.28 -0.57
CA VAL A 137 -11.11 13.51 -0.15
C VAL A 137 -10.76 12.68 1.09
N GLY A 138 -11.69 12.51 2.03
CA GLY A 138 -11.53 11.62 3.17
C GLY A 138 -11.26 10.17 2.74
N GLN A 139 -12.04 9.64 1.80
CA GLN A 139 -11.86 8.30 1.24
C GLN A 139 -10.51 8.15 0.54
N ILE A 140 -10.05 9.16 -0.21
CA ILE A 140 -8.73 9.19 -0.85
C ILE A 140 -7.61 9.07 0.20
N VAL A 141 -7.65 9.88 1.27
CA VAL A 141 -6.63 9.84 2.33
C VAL A 141 -6.60 8.49 3.03
N ILE A 142 -7.78 7.94 3.36
CA ILE A 142 -7.89 6.62 3.98
C ILE A 142 -7.30 5.55 3.05
N GLY A 143 -7.70 5.54 1.77
CA GLY A 143 -7.21 4.62 0.76
C GLY A 143 -5.69 4.68 0.61
N ALA A 144 -5.12 5.88 0.50
CA ALA A 144 -3.68 6.06 0.35
C ALA A 144 -2.89 5.53 1.56
N ARG A 145 -3.40 5.75 2.77
CA ARG A 145 -2.79 5.23 4.00
C ARG A 145 -2.87 3.72 4.10
N VAL A 146 -3.98 3.12 3.69
CA VAL A 146 -4.13 1.66 3.61
C VAL A 146 -3.16 1.09 2.58
N ALA A 147 -3.09 1.68 1.38
CA ALA A 147 -2.15 1.28 0.34
C ALA A 147 -0.70 1.32 0.82
N LEU A 148 -0.29 2.39 1.50
CA LEU A 148 1.07 2.51 2.03
C LEU A 148 1.39 1.47 3.12
N ARG A 149 0.43 1.15 4.01
CA ARG A 149 0.59 0.06 4.99
C ARG A 149 0.73 -1.29 4.29
N LYS A 150 -0.13 -1.60 3.32
CA LYS A 150 -0.07 -2.84 2.54
C LYS A 150 1.25 -2.96 1.78
N ARG A 151 1.77 -1.86 1.23
CA ARG A 151 3.09 -1.81 0.59
C ARG A 151 4.24 -2.11 1.55
N ARG A 152 4.17 -1.62 2.79
CA ARG A 152 5.14 -1.98 3.84
C ARG A 152 5.07 -3.46 4.21
N LEU A 153 3.86 -4.01 4.35
CA LEU A 153 3.66 -5.44 4.60
C LEU A 153 4.18 -6.29 3.44
N PHE A 154 3.95 -5.86 2.20
CA PHE A 154 4.52 -6.50 1.01
C PHE A 154 6.05 -6.50 1.05
N GLY A 155 6.67 -5.35 1.37
CA GLY A 155 8.13 -5.27 1.55
C GLY A 155 8.65 -6.23 2.62
N ALA A 156 7.97 -6.31 3.77
CA ALA A 156 8.30 -7.25 4.83
C ALA A 156 8.15 -8.72 4.40
N ALA A 157 7.07 -9.05 3.69
CA ALA A 157 6.83 -10.38 3.16
C ALA A 157 7.89 -10.78 2.11
N CYS A 158 8.30 -9.87 1.23
CA CYS A 158 9.40 -10.09 0.30
C CYS A 158 10.72 -10.35 1.03
N ALA A 159 11.03 -9.56 2.07
CA ALA A 159 12.26 -9.75 2.84
C ALA A 159 12.30 -11.13 3.53
N LEU A 160 11.17 -11.58 4.08
CA LEU A 160 11.03 -12.92 4.67
C LEU A 160 11.17 -14.03 3.62
N ALA A 161 10.57 -13.86 2.44
CA ALA A 161 10.70 -14.80 1.34
C ALA A 161 12.16 -14.92 0.86
N VAL A 162 12.87 -13.80 0.70
CA VAL A 162 14.30 -13.81 0.36
C VAL A 162 15.13 -14.48 1.45
N LEU A 163 14.84 -14.21 2.73
CA LEU A 163 15.52 -14.88 3.84
C LEU A 163 15.28 -16.39 3.82
N ALA A 164 14.07 -16.85 3.51
CA ALA A 164 13.77 -18.27 3.34
C ALA A 164 14.63 -18.91 2.25
N GLN A 165 14.72 -18.25 1.08
CA GLN A 165 15.52 -18.71 -0.05
C GLN A 165 17.03 -18.75 0.28
N LEU A 166 17.54 -17.75 1.01
CA LEU A 166 18.92 -17.74 1.49
C LEU A 166 19.20 -18.88 2.47
N CYS A 167 18.28 -19.18 3.38
CA CYS A 167 18.40 -20.32 4.29
C CYS A 167 18.44 -21.65 3.52
N LEU A 168 17.61 -21.82 2.49
CA LEU A 168 17.63 -23.02 1.65
C LEU A 168 18.95 -23.16 0.89
N ALA A 169 19.41 -22.07 0.26
CA ALA A 169 20.69 -22.05 -0.47
C ALA A 169 21.87 -22.39 0.44
N ALA A 170 21.90 -21.83 1.66
CA ALA A 170 22.92 -22.14 2.66
C ALA A 170 22.84 -23.60 3.12
N GLY A 171 21.64 -24.14 3.31
CA GLY A 171 21.44 -25.55 3.66
C GLY A 171 22.00 -26.50 2.59
N LEU A 172 21.70 -26.24 1.32
CA LEU A 172 22.18 -27.03 0.19
C LEU A 172 23.71 -26.94 0.01
N ALA A 173 24.32 -25.79 0.30
CA ALA A 173 25.77 -25.63 0.22
C ALA A 173 26.53 -26.39 1.33
N VAL A 174 25.88 -26.69 2.45
CA VAL A 174 26.50 -27.37 3.61
C VAL A 174 26.35 -28.90 3.54
N THR A 175 25.43 -29.42 2.74
CA THR A 175 25.23 -30.87 2.53
C THR A 175 25.94 -31.33 1.25
N PRO A 176 27.17 -31.88 1.32
CA PRO A 176 27.86 -32.50 0.17
C PRO A 176 27.27 -33.86 -0.21
#